data_AF-A0A2V6YJF3-F1
#
_entry.id   AF-A0A2V6YJF3-F1
#
_cell.length_a   1.000
_cell.length_b   1.000
_cell.length_c   1.000
_cell.angle_alpha   90.00
_cell.angle_beta   90.00
_cell.angle_gamma   90.00
#
_symmetry.space_group_name_H-M   'P 1'
#
loop_
_entity.id
_entity.type
_entity.pdbx_description
1 polymer ?
#
loop_
_entity_poly.entity_id
_entity_poly.type
_entity_poly.pdbx_seq_one_letter_code
_entity_poly.pdbx_strand_id
1 'polypeptide(L)'
;MEWAMEWLLTEEVILSLVTLAAAGLLVLGTLKLIAPPPAEPVRPRARELSPPGDRAAPPFEDRAAIALRLGRMLLDRAHADPDPTSERKRRLISRAIACLNRGVEAAPDDASLQEALSAAHAALWTTYAQLGLERLTREMPWREKAGVSTRP
;
A
#
# COMPACT_ATOMS: atom_id res chain seq x y z
N MET A 1 -3.37 -24.50 38.94
CA MET A 1 -3.13 -23.05 38.91
C MET A 1 -2.68 -22.55 37.54
N GLU A 2 -2.26 -23.41 36.62
CA GLU A 2 -1.80 -23.01 35.27
C GLU A 2 -2.92 -22.50 34.36
N TRP A 3 -4.12 -23.11 34.43
CA TRP A 3 -5.28 -22.71 33.62
C TRP A 3 -5.87 -21.33 33.94
N ALA A 4 -5.65 -20.81 35.15
CA ALA A 4 -6.10 -19.46 35.53
C ALA A 4 -5.15 -18.36 35.03
N MET A 5 -3.87 -18.69 34.85
CA MET A 5 -2.84 -17.76 34.37
C MET A 5 -2.98 -17.50 32.87
N GLU A 6 -3.27 -18.53 32.07
CA GLU A 6 -3.49 -18.39 30.62
C GLU A 6 -4.75 -17.57 30.29
N TRP A 7 -5.80 -17.68 31.11
CA TRP A 7 -7.01 -16.88 30.98
C TRP A 7 -6.77 -15.40 31.29
N LEU A 8 -6.06 -15.09 32.38
CA LEU A 8 -5.65 -13.73 32.71
C LEU A 8 -4.76 -13.11 31.61
N LEU A 9 -3.82 -13.89 31.07
CA LEU A 9 -2.94 -13.43 30.00
C LEU A 9 -3.70 -13.08 28.72
N THR A 10 -4.72 -13.88 28.39
CA THR A 10 -5.54 -13.66 27.19
C THR A 10 -6.41 -12.42 27.35
N GLU A 11 -7.00 -12.21 28.52
CA GLU A 11 -7.83 -11.04 28.82
C GLU A 11 -7.01 -9.75 28.83
N GLU A 12 -5.82 -9.76 29.43
CA GLU A 12 -4.91 -8.61 29.40
C GLU A 12 -4.41 -8.27 27.99
N VAL A 13 -4.17 -9.29 27.14
CA VAL A 13 -3.79 -9.07 25.73
C VAL A 13 -4.95 -8.48 24.94
N ILE A 14 -6.19 -8.97 25.15
CA ILE A 14 -7.38 -8.41 24.51
C ILE A 14 -7.61 -6.96 24.97
N LEU A 15 -7.52 -6.68 26.26
CA LEU A 15 -7.65 -5.33 26.81
C LEU A 15 -6.57 -4.40 26.25
N SER A 16 -5.32 -4.87 26.14
CA SER A 16 -4.22 -4.11 25.55
C SER A 16 -4.47 -3.81 24.08
N LEU A 17 -4.93 -4.78 23.30
CA LEU A 17 -5.25 -4.61 21.88
C LEU A 17 -6.43 -3.65 21.66
N VAL A 18 -7.49 -3.78 22.45
CA VAL A 18 -8.66 -2.89 22.38
C VAL A 18 -8.27 -1.46 22.77
N THR A 19 -7.49 -1.30 23.83
CA THR A 19 -7.01 0.01 24.27
C THR A 19 -6.10 0.65 23.23
N LEU A 20 -5.19 -0.13 22.62
CA LEU A 20 -4.32 0.33 21.55
C LEU A 20 -5.11 0.74 20.31
N ALA A 21 -6.11 -0.06 19.91
CA ALA A 21 -6.98 0.25 18.79
C ALA A 21 -7.80 1.52 19.03
N ALA A 22 -8.36 1.67 20.24
CA ALA A 22 -9.10 2.87 20.64
C ALA A 22 -8.20 4.12 20.64
N ALA A 23 -6.98 4.02 21.19
CA ALA A 23 -6.00 5.09 21.16
C ALA A 23 -5.60 5.48 19.73
N GLY A 24 -5.38 4.48 18.85
CA GLY A 24 -5.08 4.70 17.44
C GLY A 24 -6.21 5.42 16.69
N LEU A 25 -7.47 5.00 16.91
CA LEU A 25 -8.64 5.64 16.32
C LEU A 25 -8.85 7.07 16.84
N LEU A 26 -8.58 7.32 18.13
CA LEU A 26 -8.62 8.66 18.72
C LEU A 26 -7.58 9.59 18.07
N VAL A 27 -6.34 9.13 17.91
CA VAL A 27 -5.27 9.89 17.25
C VAL A 27 -5.62 10.14 15.78
N LEU A 28 -6.16 9.15 15.07
CA LEU A 28 -6.57 9.31 13.67
C LEU A 28 -7.75 10.30 13.53
N GLY A 29 -8.73 10.22 14.44
CA GLY A 29 -9.88 11.13 14.48
C GLY A 29 -9.50 12.57 14.78
N THR A 30 -8.61 12.78 15.75
CA THR A 30 -8.07 14.11 16.09
C THR A 30 -7.20 14.69 14.98
N LEU A 31 -6.37 13.87 14.34
CA LEU A 31 -5.63 14.29 13.13
C LEU A 31 -6.59 14.70 12.01
N LYS A 32 -7.72 14.01 11.82
CA LYS A 32 -8.72 14.39 10.82
C LYS A 32 -9.45 15.69 11.15
N LEU A 33 -9.58 16.03 12.43
CA LEU A 33 -10.21 17.25 12.92
C LEU A 33 -9.29 18.48 12.79
N ILE A 34 -7.97 18.27 12.94
CA ILE A 34 -6.96 19.34 12.92
C ILE A 34 -6.30 19.46 11.53
N ALA A 35 -6.42 18.44 10.68
CA ALA A 35 -5.87 18.47 9.34
C ALA A 35 -6.51 19.60 8.52
N PRO A 36 -5.72 20.52 7.95
CA PRO A 36 -6.24 21.48 6.99
C PRO A 36 -6.86 20.71 5.81
N PRO A 37 -7.95 21.22 5.20
CA PRO A 37 -8.51 20.61 4.01
C PRO A 37 -7.40 20.48 2.96
N PRO A 38 -7.32 19.36 2.21
CA PRO A 38 -6.30 19.19 1.20
C PRO A 38 -6.41 20.35 0.21
N ALA A 39 -5.37 21.19 0.16
CA ALA A 39 -5.30 22.28 -0.80
C ALA A 39 -5.39 21.66 -2.20
N GLU A 40 -6.44 22.01 -2.95
CA GLU A 40 -6.55 21.62 -4.35
C GLU A 40 -5.26 22.06 -5.06
N PRO A 41 -4.56 21.17 -5.76
CA PRO A 41 -3.44 21.60 -6.58
C PRO A 41 -4.01 22.48 -7.70
N VAL A 42 -3.81 23.80 -7.59
CA VAL A 42 -4.06 24.75 -8.66
C VAL A 42 -3.10 24.40 -9.80
N ARG A 43 -3.55 23.50 -10.69
CA ARG A 43 -2.92 23.29 -11.98
C ARG A 43 -3.06 24.58 -12.78
N PRO A 44 -1.98 25.12 -13.37
CA PRO A 44 -2.11 26.18 -14.35
C PRO A 44 -2.87 25.61 -15.56
N ARG A 45 -4.15 25.95 -15.65
CA ARG A 45 -5.02 25.57 -16.76
C ARG A 45 -4.66 26.49 -17.93
N ALA A 46 -3.74 26.03 -18.77
CA ALA A 46 -3.58 26.61 -20.09
C ALA A 46 -4.94 26.52 -20.80
N ARG A 47 -5.41 27.70 -21.18
CA ARG A 47 -6.74 28.03 -21.67
C ARG A 47 -6.83 27.67 -23.14
N GLU A 48 -7.68 26.71 -23.48
CA GLU A 48 -8.41 26.73 -24.74
C GLU A 48 -9.90 26.48 -24.45
N LEU A 49 -10.64 27.58 -24.36
CA LEU A 49 -12.10 27.60 -24.29
C LEU A 49 -12.62 27.25 -25.69
N SER A 50 -12.85 25.95 -25.96
CA SER A 50 -13.83 25.57 -26.98
C SER A 50 -15.24 25.89 -26.47
N PRO A 51 -16.19 26.26 -27.36
CA PRO A 51 -17.55 26.63 -26.97
C PRO A 51 -18.29 25.47 -26.28
N PRO A 52 -19.40 25.73 -25.55
CA PRO A 52 -20.20 24.72 -24.89
C PRO A 52 -21.04 23.98 -25.95
N GLY A 53 -20.38 23.24 -26.82
CA GLY A 53 -21.02 22.19 -27.59
C GLY A 53 -21.15 20.98 -26.69
N ASP A 54 -22.29 20.29 -26.77
CA ASP A 54 -22.58 18.97 -26.22
C ASP A 54 -21.41 18.01 -26.38
N ARG A 55 -20.41 18.10 -25.49
CA ARG A 55 -19.53 16.99 -25.22
C ARG A 55 -20.37 16.07 -24.36
N ALA A 56 -21.21 15.28 -25.03
CA ALA A 56 -21.64 14.00 -24.49
C ALA A 56 -20.41 13.43 -23.78
N ALA A 57 -20.55 13.14 -22.48
CA ALA A 57 -19.50 12.47 -21.74
C ALA A 57 -19.02 11.32 -22.62
N PRO A 58 -17.69 11.15 -22.83
CA PRO A 58 -17.20 10.03 -23.63
C PRO A 58 -17.92 8.77 -23.12
N PRO A 59 -18.32 7.86 -24.03
CA PRO A 59 -19.08 6.67 -23.65
C PRO A 59 -18.40 6.10 -22.41
N PHE A 60 -19.20 5.78 -21.40
CA PHE A 60 -18.77 5.22 -20.12
C PHE A 60 -18.02 3.90 -20.43
N GLU A 61 -16.77 4.00 -20.88
CA GLU A 61 -15.83 2.89 -20.86
C GLU A 61 -15.87 2.43 -19.42
N ASP A 62 -16.13 1.14 -19.25
CA ASP A 62 -16.36 0.53 -17.96
C ASP A 62 -15.21 0.93 -17.02
N ARG A 63 -15.52 1.77 -16.03
CA ARG A 63 -14.51 2.37 -15.14
C ARG A 63 -13.74 1.27 -14.42
N ALA A 64 -14.39 0.14 -14.14
CA ALA A 64 -13.78 -1.05 -13.59
C ALA A 64 -12.75 -1.65 -14.57
N ALA A 65 -13.11 -1.81 -15.84
CA ALA A 65 -12.21 -2.31 -16.87
C ALA A 65 -10.99 -1.40 -17.09
N ILE A 66 -11.18 -0.07 -17.10
CA ILE A 66 -10.07 0.90 -17.17
C ILE A 66 -9.16 0.76 -15.96
N ALA A 67 -9.73 0.72 -14.75
CA ALA A 67 -8.97 0.58 -13.51
C ALA A 67 -8.15 -0.70 -13.50
N LEU A 68 -8.74 -1.82 -13.94
CA LEU A 68 -8.08 -3.11 -14.06
C LEU A 68 -6.91 -3.05 -15.04
N ARG A 69 -7.13 -2.50 -16.24
CA ARG A 69 -6.09 -2.38 -17.28
C ARG A 69 -4.92 -1.51 -16.82
N LEU A 70 -5.21 -0.35 -16.22
CA LEU A 70 -4.18 0.54 -15.69
C LEU A 70 -3.44 -0.08 -14.50
N GLY A 71 -4.16 -0.74 -13.59
CA GLY A 71 -3.57 -1.45 -12.46
C GLY A 71 -2.57 -2.51 -12.91
N ARG A 72 -2.97 -3.38 -13.83
CA ARG A 72 -2.11 -4.43 -14.41
C ARG A 72 -0.87 -3.83 -15.09
N MET A 73 -1.05 -2.82 -15.94
CA MET A 73 0.07 -2.16 -16.63
C MET A 73 1.10 -1.57 -15.63
N LEU A 74 0.63 -0.95 -14.55
CA LEU A 74 1.51 -0.39 -13.52
C LEU A 74 2.26 -1.49 -12.78
N LEU A 75 1.59 -2.61 -12.47
CA LEU A 75 2.22 -3.78 -11.87
C LEU A 75 3.27 -4.39 -12.81
N ASP A 76 2.95 -4.60 -14.08
CA ASP A 76 3.91 -5.13 -15.07
C ASP A 76 5.15 -4.26 -15.14
N ARG A 77 4.98 -2.93 -15.14
CA ARG A 77 6.09 -1.98 -15.15
C ARG A 77 6.88 -1.96 -13.85
N ALA A 78 6.25 -2.26 -12.72
CA ALA A 78 6.94 -2.46 -11.45
C ALA A 78 7.74 -3.78 -11.43
N HIS A 79 7.19 -4.86 -12.00
CA HIS A 79 7.88 -6.15 -12.12
C HIS A 79 9.08 -6.08 -13.06
N ALA A 80 8.98 -5.28 -14.12
CA ALA A 80 10.08 -5.02 -15.04
C ALA A 80 11.23 -4.20 -14.43
N ASP A 81 11.04 -3.61 -13.23
CA ASP A 81 12.12 -2.93 -12.50
C ASP A 81 13.02 -3.98 -11.83
N PRO A 82 14.29 -4.11 -12.26
CA PRO A 82 15.20 -5.16 -11.79
C PRO A 82 15.66 -4.93 -10.36
N ASP A 83 15.61 -3.70 -9.86
CA ASP A 83 15.99 -3.37 -8.49
C ASP A 83 14.84 -3.69 -7.52
N PRO A 84 15.00 -4.71 -6.64
CA PRO A 84 13.97 -5.10 -5.69
C PRO A 84 13.71 -4.05 -4.61
N THR A 85 14.63 -3.10 -4.37
CA THR A 85 14.49 -2.05 -3.35
C THR A 85 14.22 -0.67 -3.93
N SER A 86 13.97 -0.61 -5.24
CA SER A 86 13.59 0.59 -6.00
C SER A 86 12.38 1.32 -5.39
N GLU A 87 12.57 2.61 -5.11
CA GLU A 87 11.48 3.48 -4.69
C GLU A 87 10.45 3.69 -5.82
N ARG A 88 10.92 3.69 -7.07
CA ARG A 88 10.06 3.77 -8.26
C ARG A 88 9.14 2.56 -8.34
N LYS A 89 9.66 1.35 -8.10
CA LYS A 89 8.87 0.11 -8.02
C LYS A 89 7.75 0.21 -6.98
N ARG A 90 8.08 0.63 -5.76
CA ARG A 90 7.07 0.88 -4.69
C ARG A 90 5.99 1.86 -5.13
N ARG A 91 6.38 3.02 -5.70
CA ARG A 91 5.42 4.04 -6.16
C ARG A 91 4.48 3.51 -7.24
N LEU A 92 4.98 2.69 -8.17
CA LEU A 92 4.16 2.08 -9.21
C LEU A 92 3.14 1.11 -8.60
N ILE A 93 3.57 0.26 -7.67
CA ILE A 93 2.68 -0.69 -6.96
C ILE A 93 1.61 0.07 -6.15
N SER A 94 2.00 1.10 -5.38
CA SER A 94 1.03 1.91 -4.62
C SER A 94 0.02 2.63 -5.52
N ARG A 95 0.44 3.11 -6.70
CA ARG A 95 -0.48 3.69 -7.70
C ARG A 95 -1.41 2.63 -8.29
N ALA A 96 -0.91 1.42 -8.54
CA ALA A 96 -1.73 0.32 -9.01
C ALA A 96 -2.85 -0.01 -8.00
N ILE A 97 -2.50 -0.15 -6.72
CA ILE A 97 -3.47 -0.36 -5.63
C ILE A 97 -4.54 0.73 -5.61
N ALA A 98 -4.13 2.01 -5.68
CA ALA A 98 -5.08 3.13 -5.68
C ALA A 98 -5.99 3.18 -6.92
N CYS A 99 -5.54 2.69 -8.07
CA CYS A 99 -6.40 2.53 -9.25
C CYS A 99 -7.37 1.37 -9.09
N LEU A 100 -6.88 0.21 -8.64
CA LEU A 100 -7.68 -1.00 -8.48
C LEU A 100 -8.76 -0.85 -7.40
N ASN A 101 -8.46 -0.19 -6.27
CA ASN A 101 -9.46 0.14 -5.25
C ASN A 101 -10.63 0.95 -5.82
N ARG A 102 -10.34 1.95 -6.68
CA ARG A 102 -11.39 2.72 -7.36
C ARG A 102 -12.19 1.88 -8.36
N GLY A 103 -11.58 0.84 -8.93
CA GLY A 103 -12.28 -0.16 -9.74
C GLY A 103 -13.22 -1.02 -8.90
N VAL A 104 -12.74 -1.52 -7.75
CA VAL A 104 -13.54 -2.32 -6.80
C VAL A 104 -14.70 -1.51 -6.23
N GLU A 105 -14.52 -0.22 -5.95
CA GLU A 105 -15.62 0.67 -5.55
C GLU A 105 -16.72 0.77 -6.62
N ALA A 106 -16.36 0.66 -7.91
CA ALA A 106 -17.30 0.70 -9.02
C ALA A 106 -17.93 -0.67 -9.34
N ALA A 107 -17.21 -1.77 -9.09
CA ALA A 107 -17.63 -3.14 -9.33
C ALA A 107 -17.09 -4.06 -8.21
N PRO A 108 -17.78 -4.14 -7.06
CA PRO A 108 -17.25 -4.83 -5.87
C PRO A 108 -17.12 -6.34 -6.06
N ASP A 109 -18.00 -6.94 -6.87
CA ASP A 109 -18.05 -8.39 -7.12
C ASP A 109 -17.18 -8.84 -8.32
N ASP A 110 -16.40 -7.93 -8.92
CA ASP A 110 -15.48 -8.27 -10.01
C ASP A 110 -14.25 -9.02 -9.46
N ALA A 111 -14.26 -10.34 -9.66
CA ALA A 111 -13.18 -11.24 -9.24
C ALA A 111 -11.82 -10.85 -9.84
N SER A 112 -11.77 -10.33 -11.07
CA SER A 112 -10.51 -9.96 -11.72
C SER A 112 -9.87 -8.74 -11.05
N LEU A 113 -10.68 -7.79 -10.58
CA LEU A 113 -10.22 -6.64 -9.82
C LEU A 113 -9.73 -7.05 -8.43
N GLN A 114 -10.48 -7.91 -7.73
CA GLN A 114 -10.06 -8.43 -6.42
C GLN A 114 -8.75 -9.22 -6.51
N GLU A 115 -8.60 -10.07 -7.53
CA GLU A 115 -7.38 -10.82 -7.79
C GLU A 115 -6.20 -9.88 -8.05
N ALA A 116 -6.35 -8.92 -8.97
CA ALA A 116 -5.30 -7.95 -9.27
C ALA A 116 -4.90 -7.11 -8.04
N LEU A 117 -5.86 -6.75 -7.19
CA LEU A 117 -5.61 -5.99 -5.96
C LEU A 117 -4.86 -6.83 -4.93
N SER A 118 -5.23 -8.10 -4.75
CA SER A 118 -4.51 -9.01 -3.86
C SER A 118 -3.08 -9.25 -4.33
N ALA A 119 -2.86 -9.43 -5.64
CA ALA A 119 -1.53 -9.53 -6.24
C ALA A 119 -0.70 -8.25 -6.02
N ALA A 120 -1.31 -7.08 -6.13
CA ALA A 120 -0.65 -5.80 -5.88
C ALA A 120 -0.20 -5.66 -4.41
N HIS A 121 -1.04 -6.04 -3.45
CA HIS A 121 -0.69 -6.05 -2.03
C HIS A 121 0.43 -7.04 -1.73
N ALA A 122 0.38 -8.25 -2.31
CA ALA A 122 1.43 -9.24 -2.18
C ALA A 122 2.78 -8.70 -2.70
N ALA A 123 2.79 -8.08 -3.88
CA ALA A 123 3.99 -7.49 -4.46
C ALA A 123 4.58 -6.37 -3.58
N LEU A 124 3.70 -5.54 -2.97
CA LEU A 124 4.13 -4.50 -2.05
C LEU A 124 4.77 -5.09 -0.79
N TRP A 125 4.15 -6.12 -0.21
CA TRP A 125 4.68 -6.83 0.94
C TRP A 125 6.06 -7.43 0.65
N THR A 126 6.22 -8.14 -0.46
CA THR A 126 7.51 -8.69 -0.89
C THR A 126 8.58 -7.60 -1.01
N THR A 127 8.21 -6.43 -1.55
CA THR A 127 9.13 -5.30 -1.68
C THR A 127 9.58 -4.76 -0.32
N TYR A 128 8.67 -4.66 0.65
CA TYR A 128 9.03 -4.25 2.01
C TYR A 128 9.89 -5.29 2.73
N ALA A 129 9.62 -6.58 2.54
CA ALA A 129 10.45 -7.64 3.10
C ALA A 129 11.91 -7.55 2.60
N GLN A 130 12.11 -7.29 1.30
CA GLN A 130 13.44 -7.11 0.72
C GLN A 130 14.17 -5.89 1.28
N LEU A 131 13.49 -4.75 1.43
CA LEU A 131 14.06 -3.56 2.10
C LEU A 131 14.45 -3.84 3.54
N GLY A 132 13.62 -4.57 4.27
CA GLY A 132 13.90 -4.97 5.65
C GLY A 132 15.15 -5.84 5.71
N LEU A 133 15.27 -6.82 4.82
CA LEU A 133 16.43 -7.70 4.73
C LEU A 133 17.70 -6.93 4.37
N GLU A 134 17.65 -6.05 3.37
CA GLU A 134 18.80 -5.22 2.97
C GLU A 134 19.29 -4.37 4.13
N ARG A 135 18.38 -3.72 4.87
CA ARG A 135 18.71 -2.94 6.06
C ARG A 135 19.33 -3.81 7.15
N LEU A 136 18.74 -4.97 7.44
CA LEU A 136 19.28 -5.90 8.42
C LEU A 136 20.71 -6.35 8.05
N THR A 137 20.97 -6.65 6.77
CA THR A 137 22.30 -7.02 6.29
C THR A 137 23.33 -5.90 6.37
N ARG A 138 22.89 -4.64 6.32
CA ARG A 138 23.76 -3.47 6.45
C ARG A 138 24.11 -3.17 7.90
N GLU A 139 23.11 -3.21 8.78
CA GLU A 139 23.25 -2.83 10.19
C GLU A 139 23.85 -3.93 11.05
N MET A 140 23.73 -5.20 10.63
CA MET A 140 24.26 -6.31 11.39
C MET A 140 25.53 -6.90 10.73
N PRO A 141 26.72 -6.69 11.33
CA PRO A 141 27.98 -7.24 10.83
C PRO A 141 28.12 -8.72 11.22
N TRP A 142 27.15 -9.56 10.84
CA TRP A 142 27.22 -11.02 11.08
C TRP A 142 28.35 -11.70 10.30
N ARG A 143 29.12 -10.97 9.49
CA ARG A 143 30.26 -11.49 8.74
C ARG A 143 31.62 -11.31 9.45
N GLU A 144 31.73 -10.44 10.45
CA GLU A 144 33.00 -10.24 11.19
C GLU A 144 33.12 -11.17 12.41
N LYS A 145 32.00 -11.62 13.00
CA LYS A 145 32.03 -12.59 14.10
C LYS A 145 32.18 -14.05 13.66
N ALA A 146 32.07 -14.34 12.36
CA ALA A 146 32.54 -15.59 11.78
C ALA A 146 34.05 -15.52 11.51
N GLY A 147 34.81 -15.12 12.52
CA GLY A 147 36.26 -15.29 12.57
C GLY A 147 36.56 -16.78 12.59
N VAL A 148 36.58 -17.38 11.42
CA VAL A 148 37.27 -18.66 11.19
C VAL A 148 38.75 -18.37 11.39
N SER A 149 39.16 -18.50 12.65
CA SER A 149 40.52 -18.71 13.07
C SER A 149 40.98 -20.05 12.49
N THR A 150 41.45 -20.05 11.25
CA THR A 150 42.29 -21.12 10.69
C THR A 150 43.72 -20.63 10.59
N ARG A 151 44.39 -20.58 11.75
CA ARG A 151 45.83 -20.81 11.95
C ARG A 151 45.98 -21.37 13.36
N PRO A 152 46.86 -22.33 13.63
CA PRO A 152 48.23 -22.42 13.12
C PRO A 152 48.43 -23.31 11.90
#